data_AF-A0A5A8CYA3-F1
#
_entry.id   AF-A0A5A8CYA3-F1
#
_cell.length_a   1.000
_cell.length_b   1.000
_cell.length_c   1.000
_cell.angle_alpha   90.00
_cell.angle_beta   90.00
_cell.angle_gamma   90.00
#
_symmetry.space_group_name_H-M   'P 1'
#
loop_
_entity.id
_entity.type
_entity.pdbx_description
1 polymer ?
#
loop_
_entity_poly.entity_id
_entity_poly.type
_entity_poly.pdbx_seq_one_letter_code
_entity_poly.pdbx_strand_id
1 'polypeptide(L)'
;MAAAASSAPTKSLDSVIPDAASWMSDEERDLANVLLSANQEHLFAKWAAGEDTDKKHAFFEQIAMLEKGYPGGIAAYVAKAIELLEASAKGVNPFDGFKPEVPTGVKLDVGDAEFDKFEAAGLDKFHKSAFVLVAGGLGERLGYGGIKVSLPTETTTGRCYLQLYVEQILARQRAANAKHGTSEVVPLAIMTSGDTHDATEKLLADNANFGAADGQITLMRQEKVAAIFDNDGHIAPEDDDAFSVQTKPHGHGDVHAMLLTTGLARKWADEGRSHIVFFQDTNSLCFTVSVAAMGVSILEGYTFNSIAVPRTAKEAVGAITRLVREDGSALTINVEYNQLEPMLKASGFPDGDVNDDTGFSPFPGNINQLVVDVARYAEVLEASNGLVPEFVNPKYKDAAKTTFKKPTRLECMMQDFPRNLGADDVVGFTQFPDWTYSPVKNAMADAKPKMDEGMQGRSAAEGEMEMYESAARQMRALGCAVAKPVPVSLATEVGELKLAVGPQIVLAPSFAVSAADLRARFPSPASVTVSARSTLVVEGDVVVKSLNLDGALTVKAAPGARVVIDGLTVSNAGQTFKPIPAEEVEAVPESIRIRGFVVERAEMREAVFVDACEHVLSE
;
A
#
# COMPACT_ATOMS: atom_id res chain seq x y z
N MET A 1 -17.97 42.21 -9.25
CA MET A 1 -17.24 43.37 -8.70
C MET A 1 -15.87 42.87 -8.26
N ALA A 2 -14.81 43.33 -8.91
CA ALA A 2 -13.44 42.91 -8.62
C ALA A 2 -13.06 43.37 -7.20
N ALA A 3 -12.64 42.42 -6.35
CA ALA A 3 -12.02 42.73 -5.08
C ALA A 3 -10.65 43.36 -5.36
N ALA A 4 -10.44 44.56 -4.83
CA ALA A 4 -9.17 45.25 -4.92
C ALA A 4 -8.11 44.48 -4.13
N ALA A 5 -7.08 43.99 -4.82
CA ALA A 5 -5.85 43.54 -4.18
C ALA A 5 -5.18 44.77 -3.54
N SER A 6 -5.23 44.85 -2.22
CA SER A 6 -4.43 45.77 -1.43
C SER A 6 -2.97 45.31 -1.51
N SER A 7 -2.16 45.93 -2.38
CA SER A 7 -0.71 45.73 -2.38
C SER A 7 -0.12 46.39 -1.13
N ALA A 8 0.15 45.59 -0.10
CA ALA A 8 1.00 46.02 1.00
C ALA A 8 2.38 46.44 0.44
N PRO A 9 3.03 47.48 0.98
CA PRO A 9 4.37 47.86 0.53
C PRO A 9 5.33 46.69 0.78
N THR A 10 6.01 46.22 -0.27
CA THR A 10 7.07 45.21 -0.17
C THR A 10 8.15 45.74 0.76
N LYS A 11 8.27 45.16 1.97
CA LYS A 11 9.37 45.46 2.89
C LYS A 11 10.69 45.14 2.17
N SER A 12 11.68 46.01 2.26
CA SER A 12 12.99 45.71 1.65
C SER A 12 13.63 44.53 2.36
N LEU A 13 14.31 43.66 1.64
CA LEU A 13 14.90 42.43 2.18
C LEU A 13 15.81 42.72 3.40
N ASP A 14 16.61 43.79 3.32
CA ASP A 14 17.50 44.24 4.41
C ASP A 14 16.76 44.74 5.67
N SER A 15 15.46 45.03 5.58
CA SER A 15 14.63 45.40 6.74
C SER A 15 14.07 44.21 7.50
N VAL A 16 14.16 43.01 6.91
CA VAL A 16 13.59 41.76 7.46
C VAL A 16 14.70 40.75 7.77
N ILE A 17 15.74 40.68 6.94
CA ILE A 17 16.85 39.74 7.07
C ILE A 17 18.13 40.53 7.38
N PRO A 18 18.68 40.39 8.61
CA PRO A 18 19.90 41.10 8.98
C PRO A 18 21.10 40.78 8.08
N ASP A 19 21.76 41.86 7.66
CA ASP A 19 22.94 41.94 6.80
C ASP A 19 22.90 41.11 5.49
N ALA A 20 21.71 40.80 4.97
CA ALA A 20 21.47 40.00 3.76
C ALA A 20 22.36 40.34 2.54
N ALA A 21 22.65 41.62 2.32
CA ALA A 21 23.56 42.08 1.26
C ALA A 21 25.00 41.51 1.35
N SER A 22 25.45 41.09 2.54
CA SER A 22 26.84 40.67 2.78
C SER A 22 27.12 39.20 2.45
N TRP A 23 26.09 38.35 2.44
CA TRP A 23 26.27 36.89 2.37
C TRP A 23 25.32 36.17 1.41
N MET A 24 24.11 36.69 1.15
CA MET A 24 23.14 35.98 0.29
C MET A 24 23.54 35.98 -1.18
N SER A 25 23.38 34.83 -1.84
CA SER A 25 23.42 34.72 -3.31
C SER A 25 22.18 35.37 -3.96
N ASP A 26 22.19 35.56 -5.28
CA ASP A 26 21.04 36.08 -6.01
C ASP A 26 19.85 35.09 -5.93
N GLU A 27 20.11 33.79 -6.02
CA GLU A 27 19.07 32.75 -5.89
C GLU A 27 18.43 32.75 -4.49
N GLU A 28 19.24 32.92 -3.43
CA GLU A 28 18.71 33.00 -2.06
C GLU A 28 17.87 34.25 -1.85
N ARG A 29 18.22 35.38 -2.48
CA ARG A 29 17.41 36.61 -2.45
C ARG A 29 16.07 36.38 -3.12
N ASP A 30 16.03 35.67 -4.24
CA ASP A 30 14.79 35.33 -4.92
C ASP A 30 13.89 34.44 -4.04
N LEU A 31 14.45 33.41 -3.40
CA LEU A 31 13.70 32.55 -2.47
C LEU A 31 13.18 33.32 -1.24
N ALA A 32 13.98 34.24 -0.69
CA ALA A 32 13.53 35.11 0.39
C ALA A 32 12.37 36.02 -0.06
N ASN A 33 12.43 36.57 -1.27
CA ASN A 33 11.33 37.34 -1.85
C ASN A 33 10.07 36.48 -2.02
N VAL A 34 10.19 35.21 -2.43
CA VAL A 34 9.07 34.27 -2.50
C VAL A 34 8.43 34.11 -1.12
N LEU A 35 9.22 33.85 -0.07
CA LEU A 35 8.73 33.73 1.31
C LEU A 35 8.03 35.01 1.80
N LEU A 36 8.62 36.18 1.55
CA LEU A 36 8.00 37.46 1.91
C LEU A 36 6.68 37.70 1.15
N SER A 37 6.63 37.33 -0.13
CA SER A 37 5.40 37.43 -0.92
C SER A 37 4.28 36.49 -0.44
N ALA A 38 4.66 35.38 0.21
CA ALA A 38 3.77 34.42 0.84
C ALA A 38 3.50 34.70 2.33
N ASN A 39 3.83 35.90 2.83
CA ASN A 39 3.64 36.30 4.23
C ASN A 39 4.41 35.44 5.26
N GLN A 40 5.62 34.99 4.92
CA GLN A 40 6.43 34.10 5.78
C GLN A 40 7.59 34.82 6.50
N GLU A 41 7.41 36.12 6.80
CA GLU A 41 8.48 36.95 7.39
C GLU A 41 8.91 36.50 8.80
N HIS A 42 8.04 35.79 9.53
CA HIS A 42 8.32 35.29 10.88
C HIS A 42 9.47 34.27 10.90
N LEU A 43 9.76 33.60 9.77
CA LEU A 43 10.87 32.64 9.66
C LEU A 43 12.23 33.31 9.92
N PHE A 44 12.34 34.61 9.66
CA PHE A 44 13.58 35.37 9.84
C PHE A 44 13.66 36.09 11.21
N ALA A 45 12.61 36.02 12.03
CA ALA A 45 12.47 36.87 13.22
C ALA A 45 13.58 36.65 14.28
N LYS A 46 14.22 35.49 14.29
CA LYS A 46 15.31 35.13 15.22
C LYS A 46 16.71 35.27 14.60
N TRP A 47 16.83 35.73 13.36
CA TRP A 47 18.13 35.83 12.69
C TRP A 47 18.89 37.08 13.16
N ALA A 48 20.21 36.97 13.32
CA ALA A 48 21.09 38.05 13.71
C ALA A 48 22.19 38.29 12.66
N ALA A 49 22.70 39.52 12.58
CA ALA A 49 23.74 39.88 11.61
C ALA A 49 25.08 39.21 11.97
N GLY A 50 25.79 38.67 10.97
CA GLY A 50 27.12 38.07 11.15
C GLY A 50 27.18 36.74 11.92
N GLU A 51 26.05 36.13 12.25
CA GLU A 51 25.96 34.82 12.94
C GLU A 51 25.45 33.72 12.01
N ASP A 52 25.89 32.47 12.27
CA ASP A 52 25.36 31.22 11.69
C ASP A 52 25.15 31.24 10.15
N THR A 53 26.02 31.92 9.40
CA THR A 53 25.89 32.08 7.94
C THR A 53 25.75 30.74 7.21
N ASP A 54 26.52 29.73 7.60
CA ASP A 54 26.42 28.39 7.02
C ASP A 54 25.03 27.77 7.20
N LYS A 55 24.38 27.99 8.35
CA LYS A 55 23.00 27.51 8.58
C LYS A 55 21.98 28.31 7.80
N LYS A 56 22.20 29.61 7.60
CA LYS A 56 21.33 30.44 6.74
C LYS A 56 21.37 29.97 5.28
N HIS A 57 22.54 29.56 4.79
CA HIS A 57 22.66 28.91 3.47
C HIS A 57 21.90 27.58 3.44
N ALA A 58 22.08 26.72 4.46
CA ALA A 58 21.35 25.46 4.56
C ALA A 58 19.82 25.64 4.62
N PHE A 59 19.33 26.71 5.28
CA PHE A 59 17.92 27.09 5.25
C PHE A 59 17.44 27.32 3.81
N PHE A 60 18.16 28.11 3.01
CA PHE A 60 17.76 28.39 1.64
C PHE A 60 17.88 27.17 0.72
N GLU A 61 18.80 26.25 0.98
CA GLU A 61 18.82 24.94 0.31
C GLU A 61 17.51 24.17 0.60
N GLN A 62 17.05 24.16 1.85
CA GLN A 62 15.77 23.55 2.23
C GLN A 62 14.59 24.24 1.55
N ILE A 63 14.56 25.58 1.52
CA ILE A 63 13.51 26.37 0.86
C ILE A 63 13.51 26.13 -0.65
N ALA A 64 14.68 25.99 -1.28
CA ALA A 64 14.78 25.66 -2.71
C ALA A 64 14.17 24.28 -3.01
N MET A 65 14.36 23.29 -2.13
CA MET A 65 13.74 21.97 -2.27
C MET A 65 12.21 22.05 -2.16
N LEU A 66 11.69 22.83 -1.21
CA LEU A 66 10.24 23.04 -1.04
C LEU A 66 9.62 23.81 -2.22
N GLU A 67 10.31 24.83 -2.72
CA GLU A 67 9.90 25.61 -3.89
C GLU A 67 9.82 24.75 -5.14
N LYS A 68 10.78 23.85 -5.34
CA LYS A 68 10.77 22.91 -6.47
C LYS A 68 9.78 21.74 -6.27
N GLY A 69 9.59 21.31 -5.03
CA GLY A 69 8.86 20.09 -4.68
C GLY A 69 7.34 20.21 -4.79
N TYR A 70 6.80 21.42 -4.89
CA TYR A 70 5.36 21.64 -4.98
C TYR A 70 4.99 22.37 -6.29
N PRO A 71 3.97 21.91 -7.05
CA PRO A 71 3.51 22.61 -8.24
C PRO A 71 3.08 24.06 -7.96
N GLY A 72 3.80 25.02 -8.54
CA GLY A 72 3.57 26.46 -8.29
C GLY A 72 4.32 27.02 -7.08
N GLY A 73 5.18 26.22 -6.44
CA GLY A 73 6.07 26.67 -5.37
C GLY A 73 5.39 26.94 -4.04
N ILE A 74 6.15 27.52 -3.11
CA ILE A 74 5.74 27.81 -1.74
C ILE A 74 4.56 28.77 -1.71
N ALA A 75 4.53 29.76 -2.60
CA ALA A 75 3.42 30.71 -2.68
C ALA A 75 2.09 30.01 -3.00
N ALA A 76 2.09 29.07 -3.96
CA ALA A 76 0.90 28.27 -4.28
C ALA A 76 0.51 27.35 -3.12
N TYR A 77 1.50 26.70 -2.49
CA TYR A 77 1.29 25.84 -1.34
C TYR A 77 0.61 26.57 -0.17
N VAL A 78 1.15 27.73 0.22
CA VAL A 78 0.61 28.54 1.32
C VAL A 78 -0.79 29.05 0.98
N ALA A 79 -1.01 29.55 -0.24
CA ALA A 79 -2.34 30.00 -0.67
C ALA A 79 -3.38 28.87 -0.61
N LYS A 80 -3.01 27.67 -1.07
CA LYS A 80 -3.87 26.47 -1.00
C LYS A 80 -4.11 26.02 0.43
N ALA A 81 -3.09 26.08 1.30
CA ALA A 81 -3.23 25.78 2.72
C ALA A 81 -4.24 26.69 3.40
N ILE A 82 -4.17 28.00 3.17
CA ILE A 82 -5.13 28.97 3.72
C ILE A 82 -6.56 28.64 3.24
N GLU A 83 -6.76 28.42 1.94
CA GLU A 83 -8.06 28.05 1.36
C GLU A 83 -8.65 26.80 2.06
N LEU A 84 -7.85 25.74 2.18
CA LEU A 84 -8.30 24.47 2.77
C LEU A 84 -8.50 24.56 4.29
N LEU A 85 -7.68 25.35 4.99
CA LEU A 85 -7.84 25.61 6.42
C LEU A 85 -9.13 26.37 6.69
N GLU A 86 -9.45 27.39 5.90
CA GLU A 86 -10.72 28.10 5.98
C GLU A 86 -11.92 27.18 5.74
N ALA A 87 -11.85 26.34 4.70
CA ALA A 87 -12.90 25.37 4.39
C ALA A 87 -13.10 24.36 5.53
N SER A 88 -12.00 23.84 6.09
CA SER A 88 -11.99 22.92 7.22
C SER A 88 -12.55 23.54 8.51
N ALA A 89 -12.19 24.80 8.78
CA ALA A 89 -12.72 25.56 9.92
C ALA A 89 -14.26 25.70 9.80
N LYS A 90 -14.74 26.09 8.61
CA LYS A 90 -16.18 26.24 8.28
C LYS A 90 -16.93 24.90 8.19
N GLY A 91 -16.22 23.77 8.17
CA GLY A 91 -16.83 22.44 8.03
C GLY A 91 -17.46 22.20 6.66
N VAL A 92 -16.87 22.78 5.60
CA VAL A 92 -17.32 22.58 4.22
C VAL A 92 -17.25 21.10 3.88
N ASN A 93 -18.37 20.54 3.42
CA ASN A 93 -18.41 19.16 2.95
C ASN A 93 -17.87 19.10 1.50
N PRO A 94 -16.79 18.36 1.21
CA PRO A 94 -16.25 18.23 -0.14
C PRO A 94 -17.21 17.50 -1.12
N PHE A 95 -18.26 16.89 -0.59
CA PHE A 95 -19.31 16.21 -1.35
C PHE A 95 -20.66 16.92 -1.28
N ASP A 96 -20.67 18.20 -0.90
CA ASP A 96 -21.90 18.99 -0.95
C ASP A 96 -22.52 19.00 -2.36
N GLY A 97 -23.84 18.89 -2.44
CA GLY A 97 -24.58 18.72 -3.69
C GLY A 97 -24.53 17.31 -4.32
N PHE A 98 -23.83 16.35 -3.72
CA PHE A 98 -23.92 14.94 -4.11
C PHE A 98 -24.88 14.16 -3.22
N LYS A 99 -25.62 13.24 -3.85
CA LYS A 99 -26.36 12.18 -3.19
C LYS A 99 -25.57 10.88 -3.30
N PRO A 100 -25.26 10.20 -2.18
CA PRO A 100 -24.61 8.91 -2.18
C PRO A 100 -25.60 7.81 -2.57
N GLU A 101 -25.11 6.88 -3.38
CA GLU A 101 -25.77 5.65 -3.81
C GLU A 101 -24.81 4.49 -3.69
N VAL A 102 -25.36 3.30 -3.45
CA VAL A 102 -24.60 2.05 -3.48
C VAL A 102 -24.07 1.84 -4.89
N PRO A 103 -22.75 1.71 -5.10
CA PRO A 103 -22.19 1.56 -6.43
C PRO A 103 -22.45 0.16 -6.99
N THR A 104 -22.51 0.04 -8.31
CA THR A 104 -22.50 -1.25 -9.02
C THR A 104 -21.08 -1.56 -9.49
N GLY A 105 -20.62 -2.79 -9.28
CA GLY A 105 -19.29 -3.25 -9.69
C GLY A 105 -19.26 -4.77 -9.77
N VAL A 106 -18.10 -5.31 -10.14
CA VAL A 106 -17.93 -6.77 -10.30
C VAL A 106 -17.60 -7.39 -8.94
N LYS A 107 -18.25 -8.51 -8.60
CA LYS A 107 -17.97 -9.29 -7.39
C LYS A 107 -17.47 -10.67 -7.82
N LEU A 108 -16.33 -11.10 -7.30
CA LEU A 108 -15.70 -12.38 -7.66
C LEU A 108 -15.39 -13.19 -6.40
N ASP A 109 -15.62 -14.50 -6.45
CA ASP A 109 -15.09 -15.43 -5.47
C ASP A 109 -13.85 -16.14 -6.04
N VAL A 110 -12.76 -16.18 -5.28
CA VAL A 110 -11.51 -16.79 -5.76
C VAL A 110 -11.73 -18.28 -6.08
N GLY A 111 -11.43 -18.64 -7.33
CA GLY A 111 -11.55 -20.01 -7.84
C GLY A 111 -12.92 -20.34 -8.44
N ASP A 112 -13.86 -19.39 -8.51
CA ASP A 112 -15.08 -19.57 -9.31
C ASP A 112 -14.81 -19.39 -10.83
N ALA A 113 -15.81 -19.69 -11.65
CA ALA A 113 -15.68 -19.63 -13.11
C ALA A 113 -15.55 -18.20 -13.67
N GLU A 114 -16.15 -17.19 -13.03
CA GLU A 114 -16.00 -15.79 -13.45
C GLU A 114 -14.60 -15.28 -13.06
N PHE A 115 -14.12 -15.60 -11.85
CA PHE A 115 -12.75 -15.33 -11.42
C PHE A 115 -11.75 -15.92 -12.41
N ASP A 116 -11.91 -17.19 -12.80
CA ASP A 116 -11.04 -17.85 -13.79
C ASP A 116 -11.00 -17.10 -15.13
N LYS A 117 -12.16 -16.65 -15.60
CA LYS A 117 -12.30 -15.90 -16.86
C LYS A 117 -11.54 -14.57 -16.79
N PHE A 118 -11.74 -13.80 -15.71
CA PHE A 118 -11.04 -12.52 -15.55
C PHE A 118 -9.54 -12.73 -15.27
N GLU A 119 -9.16 -13.70 -14.44
CA GLU A 119 -7.75 -14.02 -14.19
C GLU A 119 -7.03 -14.42 -15.49
N ALA A 120 -7.68 -15.21 -16.35
CA ALA A 120 -7.13 -15.56 -17.66
C ALA A 120 -6.92 -14.34 -18.58
N ALA A 121 -7.88 -13.41 -18.60
CA ALA A 121 -7.78 -12.16 -19.36
C ALA A 121 -6.65 -11.25 -18.84
N GLY A 122 -6.52 -11.14 -17.51
CA GLY A 122 -5.42 -10.41 -16.88
C GLY A 122 -4.06 -11.06 -17.17
N LEU A 123 -3.95 -12.38 -17.03
CA LEU A 123 -2.69 -13.10 -17.26
C LEU A 123 -2.22 -12.98 -18.72
N ASP A 124 -3.15 -12.97 -19.68
CA ASP A 124 -2.85 -12.72 -21.10
C ASP A 124 -2.18 -11.36 -21.31
N LYS A 125 -2.64 -10.32 -20.61
CA LYS A 125 -2.07 -8.96 -20.72
C LYS A 125 -0.95 -8.66 -19.72
N PHE A 126 -0.56 -9.61 -18.87
CA PHE A 126 0.41 -9.38 -17.80
C PHE A 126 1.77 -8.90 -18.32
N HIS A 127 2.28 -9.46 -19.43
CA HIS A 127 3.54 -9.04 -20.05
C HIS A 127 3.54 -7.58 -20.54
N LYS A 128 2.36 -6.95 -20.65
CA LYS A 128 2.17 -5.54 -20.98
C LYS A 128 1.70 -4.70 -19.79
N SER A 129 1.72 -5.22 -18.56
CA SER A 129 1.36 -4.44 -17.37
C SER A 129 2.54 -3.66 -16.80
N ALA A 130 2.25 -2.72 -15.89
CA ALA A 130 3.21 -2.04 -15.03
C ALA A 130 2.73 -2.06 -13.58
N PHE A 131 3.65 -1.94 -12.63
CA PHE A 131 3.35 -2.05 -11.20
C PHE A 131 3.91 -0.85 -10.43
N VAL A 132 3.16 -0.39 -9.44
CA VAL A 132 3.55 0.72 -8.56
C VAL A 132 3.30 0.34 -7.10
N LEU A 133 4.38 0.25 -6.32
CA LEU A 133 4.35 0.00 -4.89
C LEU A 133 4.48 1.33 -4.13
N VAL A 134 3.54 1.61 -3.23
CA VAL A 134 3.64 2.72 -2.28
C VAL A 134 4.25 2.21 -0.96
N ALA A 135 5.50 2.60 -0.68
CA ALA A 135 6.32 2.15 0.44
C ALA A 135 7.03 3.30 1.19
N GLY A 136 6.34 4.42 1.37
CA GLY A 136 6.89 5.62 2.03
C GLY A 136 6.91 5.59 3.57
N GLY A 137 6.31 4.58 4.21
CA GLY A 137 6.14 4.54 5.67
C GLY A 137 7.04 3.54 6.41
N LEU A 138 7.52 3.94 7.59
CA LEU A 138 8.16 3.06 8.57
C LEU A 138 7.14 2.23 9.36
N GLY A 139 7.62 1.17 10.02
CA GLY A 139 6.82 0.28 10.86
C GLY A 139 6.56 0.75 12.28
N GLU A 140 6.75 2.03 12.63
CA GLU A 140 6.78 2.49 14.03
C GLU A 140 5.50 2.15 14.80
N ARG A 141 4.32 2.29 14.16
CA ARG A 141 3.03 1.91 14.76
C ARG A 141 2.92 0.41 15.05
N LEU A 142 3.71 -0.42 14.37
CA LEU A 142 3.79 -1.86 14.62
C LEU A 142 4.70 -2.20 15.81
N GLY A 143 5.55 -1.26 16.25
CA GLY A 143 6.68 -1.54 17.14
C GLY A 143 7.94 -2.01 16.38
N TYR A 144 8.08 -1.62 15.11
CA TYR A 144 9.19 -1.98 14.22
C TYR A 144 9.85 -0.73 13.62
N GLY A 145 11.13 -0.49 13.91
CA GLY A 145 11.87 0.68 13.43
C GLY A 145 12.32 0.60 11.97
N GLY A 146 12.17 -0.56 11.31
CA GLY A 146 12.58 -0.75 9.91
C GLY A 146 11.52 -0.34 8.89
N ILE A 147 11.89 -0.46 7.60
CA ILE A 147 10.95 -0.29 6.48
C ILE A 147 9.96 -1.45 6.45
N LYS A 148 8.66 -1.18 6.31
CA LYS A 148 7.65 -2.26 6.39
C LYS A 148 7.85 -3.36 5.34
N VAL A 149 8.37 -3.00 4.17
CA VAL A 149 8.58 -3.95 3.08
C VAL A 149 9.70 -4.98 3.35
N SER A 150 10.53 -4.77 4.37
CA SER A 150 11.51 -5.75 4.87
C SER A 150 10.95 -6.70 5.91
N LEU A 151 9.71 -6.50 6.38
CA LEU A 151 9.07 -7.45 7.29
C LEU A 151 8.90 -8.80 6.59
N PRO A 152 9.14 -9.92 7.28
CA PRO A 152 8.75 -11.23 6.77
C PRO A 152 7.24 -11.26 6.61
N THR A 153 6.77 -11.79 5.48
CA THR A 153 5.35 -12.11 5.27
C THR A 153 4.94 -13.27 6.18
N GLU A 154 5.84 -14.24 6.31
CA GLU A 154 5.73 -15.39 7.17
C GLU A 154 7.12 -15.86 7.64
N THR A 155 7.18 -16.64 8.70
CA THR A 155 8.42 -17.05 9.37
C THR A 155 8.92 -18.44 8.96
N THR A 156 8.16 -19.20 8.16
CA THR A 156 8.59 -20.51 7.65
C THR A 156 9.67 -20.36 6.58
N THR A 157 9.50 -19.47 5.60
CA THR A 157 10.52 -19.18 4.58
C THR A 157 11.27 -17.89 4.84
N GLY A 158 10.70 -16.97 5.62
CA GLY A 158 11.32 -15.69 5.96
C GLY A 158 11.32 -14.69 4.80
N ARG A 159 10.57 -14.97 3.72
CA ARG A 159 10.41 -14.07 2.58
C ARG A 159 9.82 -12.74 3.03
N CYS A 160 10.52 -11.64 2.77
CA CYS A 160 9.98 -10.32 3.06
C CYS A 160 8.92 -9.91 2.03
N TYR A 161 8.12 -8.89 2.36
CA TYR A 161 7.10 -8.37 1.45
C TYR A 161 7.66 -7.96 0.09
N LEU A 162 8.78 -7.22 0.07
CA LEU A 162 9.39 -6.79 -1.19
C LEU A 162 9.82 -7.98 -2.06
N GLN A 163 10.43 -8.99 -1.44
CA GLN A 163 10.80 -10.23 -2.12
C GLN A 163 9.57 -10.93 -2.70
N LEU A 164 8.51 -11.10 -1.92
CA LEU A 164 7.27 -11.73 -2.38
C LEU A 164 6.71 -10.99 -3.60
N TYR A 165 6.60 -9.67 -3.55
CA TYR A 165 6.04 -8.88 -4.65
C TYR A 165 6.89 -8.99 -5.93
N VAL A 166 8.21 -8.91 -5.82
CA VAL A 166 9.12 -9.06 -6.96
C VAL A 166 9.00 -10.48 -7.55
N GLU A 167 9.03 -11.52 -6.72
CA GLU A 167 8.88 -12.91 -7.17
C GLU A 167 7.52 -13.16 -7.86
N GLN A 168 6.44 -12.55 -7.38
CA GLN A 168 5.10 -12.62 -8.01
C GLN A 168 5.06 -11.99 -9.40
N ILE A 169 5.72 -10.83 -9.57
CA ILE A 169 5.84 -10.16 -10.87
C ILE A 169 6.68 -11.00 -11.82
N LEU A 170 7.85 -11.49 -11.37
CA LEU A 170 8.76 -12.27 -12.22
C LEU A 170 8.17 -13.60 -12.65
N ALA A 171 7.47 -14.31 -11.76
CA ALA A 171 6.84 -15.59 -12.11
C ALA A 171 5.76 -15.40 -13.20
N ARG A 172 4.89 -14.40 -13.06
CA ARG A 172 3.85 -14.11 -14.05
C ARG A 172 4.39 -13.51 -15.34
N GLN A 173 5.43 -12.67 -15.26
CA GLN A 173 6.15 -12.18 -16.43
C GLN A 173 6.69 -13.36 -17.25
N ARG A 174 7.38 -14.32 -16.62
CA ARG A 174 7.89 -15.51 -17.30
C ARG A 174 6.78 -16.32 -17.96
N ALA A 175 5.68 -16.57 -17.25
CA ALA A 175 4.55 -17.33 -17.77
C ALA A 175 3.89 -16.63 -18.97
N ALA A 176 3.63 -15.32 -18.87
CA ALA A 176 3.03 -14.55 -19.96
C ALA A 176 3.97 -14.46 -21.17
N ASN A 177 5.26 -14.21 -20.95
CA ASN A 177 6.27 -14.19 -22.02
C ASN A 177 6.37 -15.53 -22.74
N ALA A 178 6.38 -16.64 -22.00
CA ALA A 178 6.40 -17.98 -22.59
C ALA A 178 5.14 -18.25 -23.45
N LYS A 179 3.96 -17.83 -22.98
CA LYS A 179 2.70 -17.95 -23.72
C LYS A 179 2.70 -17.16 -25.03
N HIS A 180 3.25 -15.94 -25.02
CA HIS A 180 3.23 -15.04 -26.17
C HIS A 180 4.48 -15.10 -27.05
N GLY A 181 5.50 -15.87 -26.66
CA GLY A 181 6.80 -15.90 -27.36
C GLY A 181 7.52 -14.55 -27.30
N THR A 182 7.36 -13.82 -26.19
CA THR A 182 7.95 -12.47 -25.98
C THR A 182 9.04 -12.51 -24.91
N SER A 183 9.74 -11.39 -24.76
CA SER A 183 10.74 -11.18 -23.69
C SER A 183 10.52 -9.83 -23.00
N GLU A 184 9.25 -9.48 -22.78
CA GLU A 184 8.90 -8.21 -22.14
C GLU A 184 9.37 -8.18 -20.69
N VAL A 185 9.88 -7.02 -20.28
CA VAL A 185 10.19 -6.73 -18.88
C VAL A 185 8.99 -5.96 -18.31
N VAL A 186 8.39 -6.50 -17.24
CA VAL A 186 7.27 -5.89 -16.53
C VAL A 186 7.85 -4.96 -15.46
N PRO A 187 7.71 -3.62 -15.60
CA PRO A 187 8.36 -2.67 -14.71
C PRO A 187 7.65 -2.56 -13.35
N LEU A 188 8.45 -2.31 -12.31
CA LEU A 188 8.00 -1.98 -10.96
C LEU A 188 8.57 -0.62 -10.53
N ALA A 189 7.71 0.36 -10.30
CA ALA A 189 8.10 1.60 -9.63
C ALA A 189 7.79 1.49 -8.12
N ILE A 190 8.68 1.98 -7.26
CA ILE A 190 8.49 1.96 -5.81
C ILE A 190 8.59 3.40 -5.30
N MET A 191 7.49 3.93 -4.79
CA MET A 191 7.49 5.21 -4.11
C MET A 191 7.99 5.02 -2.67
N THR A 192 9.15 5.60 -2.36
CA THR A 192 9.75 5.64 -1.01
C THR A 192 9.62 7.04 -0.43
N SER A 193 10.04 7.25 0.81
CA SER A 193 10.22 8.58 1.42
C SER A 193 11.67 8.81 1.79
N GLY A 194 12.03 10.00 2.29
CA GLY A 194 13.35 10.24 2.88
C GLY A 194 13.70 9.27 4.01
N ASP A 195 12.71 8.71 4.70
CA ASP A 195 12.91 7.79 5.82
C ASP A 195 13.03 6.31 5.35
N THR A 196 12.60 5.98 4.12
CA THR A 196 12.58 4.59 3.61
C THR A 196 13.47 4.35 2.38
N HIS A 197 13.95 5.39 1.70
CA HIS A 197 14.66 5.26 0.42
C HIS A 197 15.94 4.43 0.53
N ASP A 198 16.90 4.88 1.35
CA ASP A 198 18.23 4.26 1.45
C ASP A 198 18.15 2.81 1.96
N ALA A 199 17.25 2.55 2.91
CA ALA A 199 17.02 1.19 3.41
C ALA A 199 16.38 0.28 2.34
N THR A 200 15.51 0.82 1.47
CA THR A 200 14.90 0.07 0.36
C THR A 200 15.93 -0.23 -0.72
N GLU A 201 16.74 0.76 -1.09
CA GLU A 201 17.86 0.58 -2.02
C GLU A 201 18.85 -0.47 -1.51
N LYS A 202 19.22 -0.38 -0.23
CA LYS A 202 20.08 -1.37 0.42
C LYS A 202 19.47 -2.78 0.41
N LEU A 203 18.19 -2.91 0.75
CA LEU A 203 17.51 -4.21 0.74
C LEU A 203 17.53 -4.85 -0.65
N LEU A 204 17.30 -4.07 -1.71
CA LEU A 204 17.37 -4.53 -3.09
C LEU A 204 18.80 -4.93 -3.48
N ALA A 205 19.79 -4.08 -3.19
CA ALA A 205 21.19 -4.33 -3.50
C ALA A 205 21.74 -5.58 -2.79
N ASP A 206 21.47 -5.74 -1.49
CA ASP A 206 21.91 -6.89 -0.69
C ASP A 206 21.35 -8.23 -1.20
N ASN A 207 20.22 -8.19 -1.94
CA ASN A 207 19.51 -9.38 -2.43
C ASN A 207 19.50 -9.48 -3.96
N ALA A 208 20.40 -8.78 -4.66
CA ALA A 208 20.49 -8.78 -6.13
C ALA A 208 19.12 -8.53 -6.80
N ASN A 209 18.41 -7.50 -6.34
CA ASN A 209 17.05 -7.12 -6.78
C ASN A 209 16.03 -8.27 -6.73
N PHE A 210 16.25 -9.28 -5.88
CA PHE A 210 15.44 -10.50 -5.81
C PHE A 210 15.26 -11.19 -7.17
N GLY A 211 16.26 -11.07 -8.05
CA GLY A 211 16.25 -11.63 -9.40
C GLY A 211 15.59 -10.77 -10.48
N ALA A 212 15.15 -9.54 -10.17
CA ALA A 212 14.69 -8.61 -11.19
C ALA A 212 15.86 -8.13 -12.07
N ALA A 213 15.59 -7.88 -13.35
CA ALA A 213 16.60 -7.40 -14.28
C ALA A 213 17.02 -5.95 -13.97
N ASP A 214 18.22 -5.56 -14.40
CA ASP A 214 18.68 -4.17 -14.28
C ASP A 214 17.69 -3.21 -14.95
N GLY A 215 17.33 -2.14 -14.24
CA GLY A 215 16.34 -1.16 -14.70
C GLY A 215 14.88 -1.62 -14.65
N GLN A 216 14.58 -2.85 -14.21
CA GLN A 216 13.21 -3.33 -14.02
C GLN A 216 12.52 -2.67 -12.81
N ILE A 217 13.30 -2.34 -11.77
CA ILE A 217 12.83 -1.66 -10.56
C ILE A 217 13.30 -0.21 -10.57
N THR A 218 12.38 0.74 -10.40
CA THR A 218 12.69 2.18 -10.30
C THR A 218 12.24 2.73 -8.95
N LEU A 219 13.18 3.21 -8.13
CA LEU A 219 12.84 3.91 -6.89
C LEU A 219 12.50 5.37 -7.20
N MET A 220 11.38 5.85 -6.65
CA MET A 220 10.97 7.24 -6.72
C MET A 220 10.86 7.76 -5.29
N ARG A 221 11.69 8.73 -4.91
CA ARG A 221 11.70 9.28 -3.56
C ARG A 221 10.72 10.44 -3.43
N GLN A 222 9.74 10.29 -2.56
CA GLN A 222 8.79 11.33 -2.21
C GLN A 222 9.49 12.41 -1.37
N GLU A 223 9.29 13.66 -1.75
CA GLU A 223 9.72 14.82 -0.96
C GLU A 223 8.66 15.21 0.08
N LYS A 224 9.10 15.87 1.16
CA LYS A 224 8.19 16.38 2.19
C LYS A 224 7.68 17.77 1.80
N VAL A 225 6.52 18.15 2.32
CA VAL A 225 5.97 19.52 2.21
C VAL A 225 6.13 20.27 3.52
N ALA A 226 6.10 21.60 3.46
CA ALA A 226 6.22 22.46 4.64
C ALA A 226 5.05 22.24 5.61
N ALA A 227 5.33 22.19 6.92
CA ALA A 227 4.27 22.16 7.93
C ALA A 227 3.76 23.58 8.21
N ILE A 228 2.46 23.72 8.48
CA ILE A 228 1.77 24.99 8.76
C ILE A 228 1.32 25.01 10.23
N PHE A 229 1.63 26.07 10.99
CA PHE A 229 1.35 26.10 12.43
C PHE A 229 0.12 26.91 12.86
N ASP A 230 -0.52 27.65 11.96
CA ASP A 230 -1.76 28.38 12.24
C ASP A 230 -2.69 28.51 11.02
N ASN A 231 -3.84 29.17 11.22
CA ASN A 231 -4.84 29.37 10.18
C ASN A 231 -4.45 30.43 9.13
N ASP A 232 -3.41 31.23 9.39
CA ASP A 232 -2.93 32.27 8.47
C ASP A 232 -1.92 31.71 7.46
N GLY A 233 -1.65 30.40 7.50
CA GLY A 233 -0.77 29.74 6.54
C GLY A 233 0.72 29.91 6.86
N HIS A 234 1.08 30.27 8.10
CA HIS A 234 2.49 30.41 8.46
C HIS A 234 3.19 29.05 8.56
N ILE A 235 4.33 28.93 7.88
CA ILE A 235 5.21 27.75 7.90
C ILE A 235 5.85 27.61 9.28
N ALA A 236 5.84 26.41 9.82
CA ALA A 236 6.36 26.09 11.13
C ALA A 236 7.90 26.08 11.12
N PRO A 237 8.58 26.95 11.89
CA PRO A 237 10.01 26.77 12.16
C PRO A 237 10.22 25.51 13.00
N GLU A 238 11.43 24.95 12.97
CA GLU A 238 11.82 23.93 13.95
C GLU A 238 11.87 24.54 15.37
N ASP A 239 11.46 23.76 16.37
CA ASP A 239 11.28 24.28 17.74
C ASP A 239 12.61 24.80 18.34
N ASP A 240 13.69 24.08 18.09
CA ASP A 240 15.04 24.33 18.63
C ASP A 240 16.05 24.82 17.57
N ASP A 241 15.61 25.08 16.33
CA ASP A 241 16.47 25.55 15.24
C ASP A 241 15.78 26.63 14.39
N ALA A 242 16.28 27.86 14.48
CA ALA A 242 15.75 29.01 13.73
C ALA A 242 16.14 29.02 12.25
N PHE A 243 16.99 28.09 11.82
CA PHE A 243 17.52 28.00 10.45
C PHE A 243 16.98 26.75 9.72
N SER A 244 15.85 26.20 10.18
CA SER A 244 15.17 25.09 9.54
C SER A 244 13.66 25.21 9.72
N VAL A 245 12.89 24.64 8.78
CA VAL A 245 11.44 24.51 8.87
C VAL A 245 11.00 23.07 9.05
N GLN A 246 9.92 22.87 9.79
CA GLN A 246 9.28 21.57 9.92
C GLN A 246 8.69 21.13 8.58
N THR A 247 8.95 19.88 8.22
CA THR A 247 8.38 19.26 7.01
C THR A 247 7.67 17.95 7.34
N LYS A 248 6.65 17.60 6.56
CA LYS A 248 5.84 16.39 6.75
C LYS A 248 5.54 15.72 5.41
N PRO A 249 5.32 14.39 5.39
CA PRO A 249 4.84 13.72 4.19
C PRO A 249 3.51 14.32 3.70
N HIS A 250 3.44 14.59 2.39
CA HIS A 250 2.24 15.11 1.73
C HIS A 250 1.15 14.05 1.56
N GLY A 251 1.51 12.76 1.65
CA GLY A 251 0.55 11.66 1.51
C GLY A 251 0.81 10.85 0.24
N HIS A 252 0.14 9.72 0.11
CA HIS A 252 0.44 8.77 -0.97
C HIS A 252 -0.10 9.22 -2.35
N GLY A 253 -0.86 10.31 -2.44
CA GLY A 253 -1.26 10.90 -3.73
C GLY A 253 -0.09 11.43 -4.56
N ASP A 254 1.05 11.74 -3.95
CA ASP A 254 2.27 12.18 -4.66
C ASP A 254 2.77 11.18 -5.69
N VAL A 255 2.39 9.90 -5.56
CA VAL A 255 2.72 8.87 -6.54
C VAL A 255 2.34 9.28 -7.97
N HIS A 256 1.25 10.02 -8.13
CA HIS A 256 0.79 10.52 -9.42
C HIS A 256 1.74 11.58 -9.97
N ALA A 257 2.02 12.63 -9.21
CA ALA A 257 2.97 13.68 -9.59
C ALA A 257 4.38 13.12 -9.84
N MET A 258 4.79 12.12 -9.09
CA MET A 258 6.08 11.45 -9.27
C MET A 258 6.13 10.64 -10.56
N LEU A 259 5.06 9.90 -10.91
CA LEU A 259 4.98 9.18 -12.19
C LEU A 259 4.99 10.13 -13.41
N LEU A 260 4.47 11.36 -13.25
CA LEU A 260 4.56 12.41 -14.27
C LEU A 260 5.98 12.95 -14.38
N THR A 261 6.54 13.43 -13.27
CA THR A 261 7.83 14.15 -13.25
C THR A 261 9.02 13.25 -13.57
N THR A 262 8.94 11.96 -13.25
CA THR A 262 9.93 10.95 -13.68
C THR A 262 9.76 10.53 -15.14
N GLY A 263 8.66 10.91 -15.79
CA GLY A 263 8.32 10.53 -17.16
C GLY A 263 7.85 9.07 -17.32
N LEU A 264 7.68 8.32 -16.21
CA LEU A 264 7.33 6.91 -16.25
C LEU A 264 5.94 6.65 -16.83
N ALA A 265 4.94 7.47 -16.48
CA ALA A 265 3.58 7.31 -17.02
C ALA A 265 3.56 7.43 -18.54
N ARG A 266 4.19 8.49 -19.09
CA ARG A 266 4.31 8.70 -20.54
C ARG A 266 5.12 7.59 -21.20
N LYS A 267 6.26 7.20 -20.62
CA LYS A 267 7.09 6.09 -21.12
C LYS A 267 6.30 4.79 -21.23
N TRP A 268 5.54 4.41 -20.21
CA TRP A 268 4.76 3.18 -20.22
C TRP A 268 3.61 3.23 -21.23
N ALA A 269 2.99 4.41 -21.42
CA ALA A 269 2.00 4.61 -22.48
C ALA A 269 2.62 4.41 -23.88
N ASP A 270 3.79 5.02 -24.13
CA ASP A 270 4.50 4.92 -25.42
C ASP A 270 5.01 3.48 -25.70
N GLU A 271 5.34 2.71 -24.66
CA GLU A 271 5.66 1.28 -24.74
C GLU A 271 4.44 0.38 -25.03
N GLY A 272 3.23 0.94 -25.03
CA GLY A 272 1.98 0.21 -25.19
C GLY A 272 1.67 -0.70 -24.00
N ARG A 273 2.05 -0.29 -22.79
CA ARG A 273 1.60 -0.98 -21.57
C ARG A 273 0.09 -0.82 -21.45
N SER A 274 -0.59 -1.86 -20.99
CA SER A 274 -2.05 -1.91 -20.90
C SER A 274 -2.55 -1.25 -19.62
N HIS A 275 -2.12 -1.75 -18.47
CA HIS A 275 -2.61 -1.31 -17.16
C HIS A 275 -1.48 -1.13 -16.16
N ILE A 276 -1.67 -0.18 -15.23
CA ILE A 276 -0.85 -0.03 -14.04
C ILE A 276 -1.61 -0.59 -12.84
N VAL A 277 -0.96 -1.43 -12.03
CA VAL A 277 -1.50 -1.87 -10.74
C VAL A 277 -0.77 -1.16 -9.61
N PHE A 278 -1.49 -0.36 -8.83
CA PHE A 278 -1.01 0.28 -7.61
C PHE A 278 -1.32 -0.60 -6.39
N PHE A 279 -0.37 -0.80 -5.49
CA PHE A 279 -0.55 -1.60 -4.28
C PHE A 279 0.29 -1.08 -3.10
N GLN A 280 -0.02 -1.56 -1.89
CA GLN A 280 0.48 -1.02 -0.62
C GLN A 280 1.54 -1.88 0.06
N ASP A 281 2.16 -1.31 1.10
CA ASP A 281 3.28 -1.86 1.88
C ASP A 281 3.16 -3.35 2.28
N THR A 282 2.08 -3.76 2.94
CA THR A 282 2.04 -4.97 3.79
C THR A 282 0.88 -5.94 3.50
N ASN A 283 0.28 -5.91 2.32
CA ASN A 283 -0.76 -6.87 1.96
C ASN A 283 -0.17 -8.06 1.20
N SER A 284 0.07 -9.18 1.88
CA SER A 284 0.71 -10.38 1.31
C SER A 284 -0.15 -11.06 0.24
N LEU A 285 -1.45 -10.80 0.26
CA LEU A 285 -2.45 -11.42 -0.62
C LEU A 285 -2.85 -10.53 -1.80
N CYS A 286 -2.21 -9.36 -2.00
CA CYS A 286 -2.58 -8.44 -3.08
C CYS A 286 -2.54 -9.11 -4.47
N PHE A 287 -1.52 -9.93 -4.74
CA PHE A 287 -1.38 -10.67 -6.00
C PHE A 287 -2.33 -11.86 -6.16
N THR A 288 -3.05 -12.27 -5.11
CA THR A 288 -4.15 -13.25 -5.23
C THR A 288 -5.29 -12.66 -6.07
N VAL A 289 -5.46 -11.34 -6.06
CA VAL A 289 -6.61 -10.66 -6.71
C VAL A 289 -6.20 -9.70 -7.83
N SER A 290 -4.94 -9.20 -7.84
CA SER A 290 -4.44 -8.23 -8.82
C SER A 290 -4.74 -8.62 -10.27
N VAL A 291 -4.48 -9.90 -10.61
CA VAL A 291 -4.57 -10.37 -12.01
C VAL A 291 -6.01 -10.44 -12.47
N ALA A 292 -6.90 -10.97 -11.64
CA ALA A 292 -8.33 -10.99 -11.93
C ALA A 292 -8.92 -9.58 -12.02
N ALA A 293 -8.55 -8.67 -11.10
CA ALA A 293 -8.98 -7.27 -11.16
C ALA A 293 -8.50 -6.54 -12.43
N MET A 294 -7.29 -6.84 -12.89
CA MET A 294 -6.79 -6.34 -14.18
C MET A 294 -7.61 -6.91 -15.34
N GLY A 295 -7.96 -8.19 -15.31
CA GLY A 295 -8.88 -8.81 -16.26
C GLY A 295 -10.26 -8.16 -16.29
N VAL A 296 -10.82 -7.84 -15.12
CA VAL A 296 -12.08 -7.07 -15.01
C VAL A 296 -11.93 -5.73 -15.70
N SER A 297 -10.84 -5.00 -15.43
CA SER A 297 -10.60 -3.69 -16.04
C SER A 297 -10.54 -3.78 -17.57
N ILE A 298 -9.89 -4.82 -18.09
CA ILE A 298 -9.78 -5.08 -19.53
C ILE A 298 -11.15 -5.40 -20.16
N LEU A 299 -11.93 -6.29 -19.55
CA LEU A 299 -13.17 -6.79 -20.15
C LEU A 299 -14.36 -5.85 -19.94
N GLU A 300 -14.41 -5.12 -18.83
CA GLU A 300 -15.44 -4.11 -18.52
C GLU A 300 -15.07 -2.71 -19.03
N GLY A 301 -13.84 -2.53 -19.54
CA GLY A 301 -13.37 -1.25 -20.07
C GLY A 301 -13.19 -0.16 -19.02
N TYR A 302 -12.78 -0.53 -17.80
CA TYR A 302 -12.56 0.43 -16.72
C TYR A 302 -11.29 1.24 -16.94
N THR A 303 -11.43 2.56 -17.02
CA THR A 303 -10.31 3.50 -16.93
C THR A 303 -9.65 3.42 -15.55
N PHE A 304 -10.47 3.25 -14.51
CA PHE A 304 -10.02 3.15 -13.12
C PHE A 304 -10.86 2.14 -12.35
N ASN A 305 -10.20 1.19 -11.69
CA ASN A 305 -10.82 0.11 -10.94
C ASN A 305 -10.25 0.08 -9.52
N SER A 306 -11.09 0.39 -8.54
CA SER A 306 -10.76 0.20 -7.13
C SER A 306 -10.98 -1.25 -6.72
N ILE A 307 -10.00 -1.89 -6.11
CA ILE A 307 -10.20 -3.20 -5.52
C ILE A 307 -10.81 -3.03 -4.13
N ALA A 308 -11.83 -3.85 -3.84
CA ALA A 308 -12.58 -3.79 -2.61
C ALA A 308 -12.76 -5.17 -1.95
N VAL A 309 -13.15 -5.15 -0.69
CA VAL A 309 -13.64 -6.30 0.06
C VAL A 309 -14.93 -5.92 0.81
N PRO A 310 -15.76 -6.89 1.24
CA PRO A 310 -16.80 -6.62 2.22
C PRO A 310 -16.22 -5.92 3.45
N ARG A 311 -16.86 -4.85 3.92
CA ARG A 311 -16.53 -4.18 5.17
C ARG A 311 -17.74 -4.14 6.07
N THR A 312 -17.52 -4.12 7.38
CA THR A 312 -18.62 -3.89 8.33
C THR A 312 -18.96 -2.40 8.38
N ALA A 313 -20.22 -2.08 8.65
CA ALA A 313 -20.65 -0.70 8.83
C ALA A 313 -19.81 -0.02 9.93
N LYS A 314 -19.42 1.23 9.69
CA LYS A 314 -18.57 2.04 10.61
C LYS A 314 -17.16 1.49 10.84
N GLU A 315 -16.74 0.48 10.08
CA GLU A 315 -15.34 0.05 10.03
C GLU A 315 -14.45 1.21 9.55
N ALA A 316 -13.24 1.33 10.14
CA ALA A 316 -12.25 2.34 9.78
C ALA A 316 -11.52 2.00 8.46
N VAL A 317 -12.31 1.81 7.40
CA VAL A 317 -11.91 1.53 6.01
C VAL A 317 -12.81 2.39 5.12
N GLY A 318 -12.22 3.10 4.17
CA GLY A 318 -12.95 3.92 3.20
C GLY A 318 -13.90 3.06 2.35
N ALA A 319 -15.01 3.65 1.90
CA ALA A 319 -16.04 2.92 1.19
C ALA A 319 -16.20 3.43 -0.24
N ILE A 320 -16.23 2.52 -1.22
CA ILE A 320 -16.57 2.87 -2.59
C ILE A 320 -18.04 3.30 -2.62
N THR A 321 -18.28 4.50 -3.14
CA THR A 321 -19.58 5.13 -3.16
C THR A 321 -19.82 5.73 -4.55
N ARG A 322 -21.04 5.60 -5.07
CA ARG A 322 -21.46 6.35 -6.26
C ARG A 322 -22.08 7.66 -5.79
N LEU A 323 -21.49 8.78 -6.17
CA LEU A 323 -21.94 10.12 -5.81
C LEU A 323 -22.63 10.75 -7.01
N VAL A 324 -23.90 11.13 -6.87
CA VAL A 324 -24.74 11.61 -7.98
C VAL A 324 -25.20 13.04 -7.74
N ARG A 325 -25.16 13.89 -8.77
CA ARG A 325 -25.70 15.25 -8.74
C ARG A 325 -27.11 15.31 -9.31
N GLU A 326 -27.81 16.42 -9.03
CA GLU A 326 -29.15 16.67 -9.58
C GLU A 326 -29.19 16.72 -11.11
N ASP A 327 -28.09 17.13 -11.75
CA ASP A 327 -27.95 17.17 -13.21
C ASP A 327 -27.72 15.78 -13.85
N GLY A 328 -27.62 14.73 -13.04
CA GLY A 328 -27.41 13.34 -13.46
C GLY A 328 -25.94 12.94 -13.60
N SER A 329 -24.99 13.87 -13.46
CA SER A 329 -23.56 13.52 -13.41
C SER A 329 -23.26 12.68 -12.17
N ALA A 330 -22.31 11.76 -12.30
CA ALA A 330 -21.96 10.84 -11.22
C ALA A 330 -20.44 10.58 -11.15
N LEU A 331 -19.98 10.27 -9.94
CA LEU A 331 -18.60 9.92 -9.63
C LEU A 331 -18.59 8.68 -8.74
N THR A 332 -17.97 7.59 -9.18
CA THR A 332 -17.67 6.45 -8.31
C THR A 332 -16.31 6.68 -7.67
N ILE A 333 -16.24 6.76 -6.34
CA ILE A 333 -15.00 7.09 -5.64
C ILE A 333 -14.98 6.50 -4.23
N ASN A 334 -13.79 6.40 -3.66
CA ASN A 334 -13.62 6.17 -2.24
C ASN A 334 -14.10 7.38 -1.43
N VAL A 335 -14.96 7.14 -0.45
CA VAL A 335 -15.33 8.10 0.60
C VAL A 335 -14.77 7.60 1.92
N GLU A 336 -13.94 8.42 2.57
CA GLU A 336 -13.31 8.03 3.83
C GLU A 336 -14.34 7.77 4.93
N TYR A 337 -14.06 6.80 5.81
CA TYR A 337 -15.00 6.35 6.85
C TYR A 337 -15.50 7.49 7.77
N ASN A 338 -14.66 8.49 8.01
CA ASN A 338 -14.98 9.67 8.82
C ASN A 338 -15.88 10.69 8.09
N GLN A 339 -15.99 10.59 6.76
CA GLN A 339 -16.86 11.41 5.92
C GLN A 339 -18.16 10.68 5.54
N LEU A 340 -18.09 9.36 5.36
CA LEU A 340 -19.21 8.53 4.92
C LEU A 340 -20.42 8.64 5.85
N GLU A 341 -20.22 8.44 7.15
CA GLU A 341 -21.32 8.42 8.13
C GLU A 341 -22.07 9.78 8.20
N PRO A 342 -21.40 10.94 8.34
CA PRO A 342 -22.06 12.25 8.23
C PRO A 342 -22.77 12.46 6.88
N MET A 343 -22.14 12.05 5.78
CA MET A 343 -22.70 12.22 4.43
C MET A 343 -23.99 11.42 4.25
N LEU A 344 -24.01 10.14 4.63
CA LEU A 344 -25.20 9.29 4.55
C LEU A 344 -26.36 9.87 5.36
N LYS A 345 -26.11 10.30 6.60
CA LYS A 345 -27.13 10.94 7.45
C LYS A 345 -27.70 12.21 6.86
N ALA A 346 -26.86 13.02 6.21
CA ALA A 346 -27.32 14.25 5.54
C ALA A 346 -28.13 13.97 4.27
N SER A 347 -27.95 12.81 3.63
CA SER A 347 -28.54 12.49 2.31
C SER A 347 -29.70 11.49 2.35
N GLY A 348 -30.38 11.35 3.49
CA GLY A 348 -31.61 10.56 3.60
C GLY A 348 -31.43 9.11 4.06
N PHE A 349 -30.24 8.75 4.57
CA PHE A 349 -30.02 7.49 5.29
C PHE A 349 -30.03 7.79 6.81
N PRO A 350 -31.18 7.75 7.49
CA PRO A 350 -31.31 8.25 8.87
C PRO A 350 -30.38 7.52 9.86
N ASP A 351 -30.15 6.23 9.64
CA ASP A 351 -29.30 5.38 10.48
C ASP A 351 -27.81 5.41 10.07
N GLY A 352 -27.47 6.16 9.01
CA GLY A 352 -26.12 6.26 8.47
C GLY A 352 -25.68 5.00 7.73
N ASP A 353 -24.42 4.60 7.93
CA ASP A 353 -23.87 3.34 7.43
C ASP A 353 -24.37 2.18 8.31
N VAL A 354 -25.09 1.24 7.71
CA VAL A 354 -25.68 0.07 8.37
C VAL A 354 -25.42 -1.19 7.57
N ASN A 355 -25.29 -2.32 8.26
CA ASN A 355 -25.13 -3.61 7.60
C ASN A 355 -26.44 -4.03 6.91
N ASP A 356 -26.34 -4.63 5.72
CA ASP A 356 -27.44 -5.29 5.04
C ASP A 356 -27.64 -6.73 5.54
N ASP A 357 -28.52 -7.50 4.89
CA ASP A 357 -28.85 -8.89 5.26
C ASP A 357 -27.64 -9.85 5.18
N THR A 358 -26.56 -9.46 4.52
CA THR A 358 -25.31 -10.23 4.47
C THR A 358 -24.42 -10.02 5.70
N GLY A 359 -24.75 -9.04 6.55
CA GLY A 359 -23.95 -8.67 7.72
C GLY A 359 -22.84 -7.67 7.43
N PHE A 360 -22.77 -7.13 6.21
CA PHE A 360 -21.78 -6.13 5.77
C PHE A 360 -22.43 -4.82 5.34
N SER A 361 -21.66 -3.74 5.32
CA SER A 361 -22.09 -2.48 4.70
C SER A 361 -22.36 -2.72 3.21
N PRO A 362 -23.45 -2.14 2.64
CA PRO A 362 -23.68 -2.21 1.20
C PRO A 362 -22.63 -1.43 0.40
N PHE A 363 -21.84 -0.57 1.05
CA PHE A 363 -20.73 0.17 0.44
C PHE A 363 -19.43 -0.63 0.58
N PRO A 364 -18.83 -1.11 -0.54
CA PRO A 364 -17.62 -1.95 -0.51
C PRO A 364 -16.43 -1.25 0.13
N GLY A 365 -15.63 -1.96 0.92
CA GLY A 365 -14.43 -1.42 1.55
C GLY A 365 -13.26 -1.36 0.59
N ASN A 366 -12.75 -0.16 0.32
CA ASN A 366 -11.59 0.06 -0.52
C ASN A 366 -10.31 -0.43 0.17
N ILE A 367 -9.56 -1.33 -0.47
CA ILE A 367 -8.28 -1.84 0.07
C ILE A 367 -7.05 -1.05 -0.43
N ASN A 368 -7.29 0.02 -1.18
CA ASN A 368 -6.29 0.91 -1.77
C ASN A 368 -5.32 0.16 -2.70
N GLN A 369 -5.86 -0.79 -3.45
CA GLN A 369 -5.21 -1.41 -4.59
C GLN A 369 -6.01 -1.01 -5.82
N LEU A 370 -5.33 -0.46 -6.82
CA LEU A 370 -5.96 0.23 -7.95
C LEU A 370 -5.45 -0.36 -9.25
N VAL A 371 -6.32 -0.51 -10.25
CA VAL A 371 -5.93 -0.82 -11.62
C VAL A 371 -6.38 0.32 -12.52
N VAL A 372 -5.47 0.84 -13.34
CA VAL A 372 -5.77 1.96 -14.25
C VAL A 372 -5.29 1.66 -15.67
N ASP A 373 -6.05 2.12 -16.66
CA ASP A 373 -5.62 2.10 -18.07
C ASP A 373 -4.44 3.06 -18.27
N VAL A 374 -3.31 2.57 -18.78
CA VAL A 374 -2.06 3.36 -18.84
C VAL A 374 -2.18 4.55 -19.78
N ALA A 375 -2.76 4.36 -20.96
CA ALA A 375 -2.82 5.40 -21.99
C ALA A 375 -3.66 6.57 -21.50
N ARG A 376 -4.86 6.26 -21.01
CA ARG A 376 -5.77 7.28 -20.48
C ARG A 376 -5.24 7.91 -19.19
N TYR A 377 -4.63 7.11 -18.32
CA TYR A 377 -3.99 7.61 -17.10
C TYR A 377 -2.90 8.65 -17.41
N ALA A 378 -2.02 8.38 -18.39
CA ALA A 378 -0.96 9.32 -18.76
C ALA A 378 -1.50 10.65 -19.31
N GLU A 379 -2.55 10.62 -20.15
CA GLU A 379 -3.20 11.83 -20.66
C GLU A 379 -3.80 12.68 -19.53
N VAL A 380 -4.53 12.05 -18.62
CA VAL A 380 -5.18 12.73 -17.49
C VAL A 380 -4.13 13.30 -16.55
N LEU A 381 -3.05 12.56 -16.31
CA LEU A 381 -1.96 12.97 -15.45
C LEU A 381 -1.25 14.23 -15.99
N GLU A 382 -1.02 14.31 -17.30
CA GLU A 382 -0.46 15.51 -17.92
C GLU A 382 -1.43 16.70 -17.86
N ALA A 383 -2.72 16.45 -18.12
CA ALA A 383 -3.74 17.49 -18.05
C ALA A 383 -3.93 18.05 -16.63
N SER A 384 -3.78 17.23 -15.60
CA SER A 384 -3.87 17.63 -14.19
C SER A 384 -2.52 18.06 -13.60
N ASN A 385 -1.43 18.01 -14.37
CA ASN A 385 -0.06 18.20 -13.88
C ASN A 385 0.28 17.28 -12.68
N GLY A 386 -0.26 16.07 -12.68
CA GLY A 386 -0.04 15.08 -11.65
C GLY A 386 -0.73 15.36 -10.32
N LEU A 387 -1.48 16.46 -10.22
CA LEU A 387 -2.19 16.85 -9.02
C LEU A 387 -3.44 15.99 -8.85
N VAL A 388 -3.67 15.56 -7.61
CA VAL A 388 -4.96 15.05 -7.14
C VAL A 388 -5.48 16.00 -6.05
N PRO A 389 -6.79 16.06 -5.81
CA PRO A 389 -7.34 16.98 -4.83
C PRO A 389 -6.72 16.81 -3.43
N GLU A 390 -6.33 17.94 -2.86
CA GLU A 390 -5.72 18.01 -1.53
C GLU A 390 -6.75 18.34 -0.46
N PHE A 391 -6.43 17.99 0.78
CA PHE A 391 -7.21 18.34 1.96
C PHE A 391 -6.28 18.69 3.13
N VAL A 392 -6.87 19.17 4.23
CA VAL A 392 -6.13 19.46 5.47
C VAL A 392 -6.91 18.96 6.68
N ASN A 393 -6.21 18.35 7.64
CA ASN A 393 -6.82 17.79 8.87
C ASN A 393 -6.14 18.33 10.15
N PRO A 394 -6.24 19.65 10.41
CA PRO A 394 -5.62 20.27 11.58
C PRO A 394 -6.22 19.70 12.87
N LYS A 395 -5.35 19.46 13.86
CA LYS A 395 -5.78 19.08 15.22
C LYS A 395 -5.79 20.34 16.06
N TYR A 396 -6.95 20.77 16.56
CA TYR A 396 -7.10 21.99 17.35
C TYR A 396 -7.02 21.73 18.86
N LYS A 397 -6.52 22.71 19.61
CA LYS A 397 -6.56 22.73 21.09
C LYS A 397 -7.94 23.17 21.61
N ASP A 398 -8.64 23.97 20.83
CA ASP A 398 -9.91 24.60 21.18
C ASP A 398 -11.03 24.22 20.22
N ALA A 399 -12.28 24.27 20.72
CA ALA A 399 -13.47 23.97 19.93
C ALA A 399 -13.78 25.04 18.87
N ALA A 400 -13.25 26.26 19.03
CA ALA A 400 -13.39 27.35 18.07
C ALA A 400 -12.47 27.21 16.85
N LYS A 401 -11.62 26.18 16.82
CA LYS A 401 -10.68 25.88 15.73
C LYS A 401 -9.71 27.02 15.43
N THR A 402 -9.17 27.65 16.47
CA THR A 402 -8.29 28.82 16.35
C THR A 402 -6.81 28.48 16.54
N THR A 403 -6.49 27.53 17.43
CA THR A 403 -5.10 27.19 17.78
C THR A 403 -4.81 25.72 17.50
N PHE A 404 -3.74 25.44 16.75
CA PHE A 404 -3.34 24.06 16.50
C PHE A 404 -2.67 23.40 17.72
N LYS A 405 -2.90 22.11 17.90
CA LYS A 405 -2.22 21.24 18.88
C LYS A 405 -0.78 20.95 18.45
N LYS A 406 -0.57 20.80 17.14
CA LYS A 406 0.71 20.61 16.46
C LYS A 406 0.58 21.15 15.02
N PRO A 407 1.69 21.56 14.38
CA PRO A 407 1.65 21.96 12.98
C PRO A 407 0.99 20.89 12.08
N THR A 408 0.22 21.33 11.10
CA THR A 408 -0.45 20.49 10.09
C THR A 408 0.29 20.56 8.75
N ARG A 409 -0.23 19.91 7.71
CA ARG A 409 0.24 20.02 6.31
C ARG A 409 -0.93 19.71 5.37
N LEU A 410 -0.80 20.07 4.10
CA LEU A 410 -1.70 19.55 3.07
C LEU A 410 -1.51 18.04 2.91
N GLU A 411 -2.59 17.34 2.60
CA GLU A 411 -2.60 15.91 2.38
C GLU A 411 -3.24 15.57 1.05
N CYS A 412 -2.73 14.55 0.37
CA CYS A 412 -3.33 14.00 -0.86
C CYS A 412 -3.40 12.48 -0.82
N MET A 413 -4.42 11.92 -1.49
CA MET A 413 -4.71 10.49 -1.50
C MET A 413 -4.74 9.93 -2.92
N MET A 414 -4.04 8.81 -3.14
CA MET A 414 -3.93 8.19 -4.47
C MET A 414 -5.28 7.70 -5.03
N GLN A 415 -6.19 7.28 -4.14
CA GLN A 415 -7.53 6.86 -4.51
C GLN A 415 -8.46 8.03 -4.90
N ASP A 416 -8.01 9.29 -4.77
CA ASP A 416 -8.76 10.46 -5.24
C ASP A 416 -8.50 10.81 -6.72
N PHE A 417 -7.60 10.07 -7.41
CA PHE A 417 -7.36 10.24 -8.85
C PHE A 417 -8.63 10.27 -9.72
N PRO A 418 -9.70 9.48 -9.44
CA PRO A 418 -10.94 9.54 -10.22
C PRO A 418 -11.59 10.94 -10.32
N ARG A 419 -11.25 11.87 -9.42
CA ARG A 419 -11.76 13.26 -9.49
C ARG A 419 -11.23 14.04 -10.70
N ASN A 420 -10.15 13.58 -11.32
CA ASN A 420 -9.58 14.17 -12.53
C ASN A 420 -10.14 13.56 -13.82
N LEU A 421 -10.94 12.50 -13.71
CA LEU A 421 -11.51 11.79 -14.86
C LEU A 421 -12.72 12.53 -15.43
N GLY A 422 -12.92 12.39 -16.74
CA GLY A 422 -14.04 12.98 -17.47
C GLY A 422 -15.30 12.11 -17.43
N ALA A 423 -16.39 12.61 -18.00
CA ALA A 423 -17.68 11.91 -18.02
C ALA A 423 -17.67 10.61 -18.87
N ASP A 424 -16.75 10.51 -19.83
CA ASP A 424 -16.60 9.32 -20.70
C ASP A 424 -15.70 8.24 -20.08
N ASP A 425 -14.99 8.55 -18.98
CA ASP A 425 -14.12 7.61 -18.29
C ASP A 425 -14.94 6.67 -17.40
N VAL A 426 -14.67 5.37 -17.50
CA VAL A 426 -15.42 4.35 -16.75
C VAL A 426 -14.70 4.05 -15.44
N VAL A 427 -15.31 4.46 -14.32
CA VAL A 427 -14.80 4.21 -12.97
C VAL A 427 -15.63 3.14 -12.28
N GLY A 428 -14.99 2.02 -11.96
CA GLY A 428 -15.62 0.87 -11.34
C GLY A 428 -14.89 0.38 -10.09
N PHE A 429 -15.38 -0.73 -9.55
CA PHE A 429 -14.69 -1.47 -8.51
C PHE A 429 -14.83 -2.98 -8.74
N THR A 430 -13.87 -3.73 -8.22
CA THR A 430 -13.91 -5.19 -8.16
C THR A 430 -13.82 -5.63 -6.71
N GLN A 431 -14.86 -6.31 -6.23
CA GLN A 431 -14.91 -6.82 -4.87
C GLN A 431 -14.53 -8.30 -4.81
N PHE A 432 -13.63 -8.63 -3.89
CA PHE A 432 -13.19 -9.99 -3.57
C PHE A 432 -13.59 -10.36 -2.13
N PRO A 433 -13.48 -11.63 -1.72
CA PRO A 433 -13.78 -12.04 -0.35
C PRO A 433 -12.88 -11.34 0.67
N ASP A 434 -13.38 -11.16 1.88
CA ASP A 434 -12.66 -10.48 2.99
C ASP A 434 -11.26 -11.03 3.27
N TRP A 435 -11.08 -12.35 3.17
CA TRP A 435 -9.84 -13.06 3.45
C TRP A 435 -8.73 -12.74 2.45
N THR A 436 -9.03 -12.11 1.31
CA THR A 436 -7.99 -11.70 0.33
C THR A 436 -7.32 -10.38 0.69
N TYR A 437 -7.73 -9.74 1.79
CA TYR A 437 -7.11 -8.53 2.31
C TYR A 437 -6.44 -8.85 3.65
N SER A 438 -5.10 -8.82 3.67
CA SER A 438 -4.27 -9.22 4.82
C SER A 438 -3.17 -8.18 5.12
N PRO A 439 -3.52 -6.92 5.46
CA PRO A 439 -2.54 -5.89 5.79
C PRO A 439 -1.94 -6.09 7.20
N VAL A 440 -0.69 -5.71 7.39
CA VAL A 440 -0.02 -5.65 8.71
C VAL A 440 0.16 -4.18 9.10
N LYS A 441 -0.73 -3.68 9.97
CA LYS A 441 -0.82 -2.24 10.29
C LYS A 441 -0.88 -1.87 11.77
N ASN A 442 -1.18 -2.82 12.66
CA ASN A 442 -1.33 -2.55 14.09
C ASN A 442 -0.32 -3.35 14.93
N ALA A 443 0.24 -2.73 15.96
CA ALA A 443 0.95 -3.44 17.02
C ALA A 443 0.02 -4.44 17.73
N MET A 444 0.58 -5.46 18.37
CA MET A 444 -0.20 -6.48 19.08
C MET A 444 -1.13 -5.88 20.15
N ALA A 445 -0.69 -4.83 20.86
CA ALA A 445 -1.48 -4.14 21.88
C ALA A 445 -2.76 -3.49 21.31
N ASP A 446 -2.71 -2.96 20.09
CA ASP A 446 -3.85 -2.35 19.40
C ASP A 446 -4.73 -3.40 18.70
N ALA A 447 -4.14 -4.51 18.27
CA ALA A 447 -4.81 -5.59 17.57
C ALA A 447 -5.63 -6.47 18.52
N LYS A 448 -5.07 -6.81 19.68
CA LYS A 448 -5.66 -7.76 20.62
C LYS A 448 -7.10 -7.42 21.04
N PRO A 449 -7.47 -6.18 21.43
CA PRO A 449 -8.84 -5.86 21.80
C PRO A 449 -9.85 -6.15 20.67
N LYS A 450 -9.46 -5.85 19.42
CA LYS A 450 -10.31 -6.14 18.25
C LYS A 450 -10.49 -7.65 18.05
N MET A 451 -9.41 -8.41 18.18
CA MET A 451 -9.43 -9.86 18.03
C MET A 451 -10.27 -10.53 19.13
N ASP A 452 -10.23 -10.02 20.36
CA ASP A 452 -11.09 -10.49 21.45
C ASP A 452 -12.58 -10.24 21.19
N GLU A 453 -12.92 -9.20 20.42
CA GLU A 453 -14.28 -8.89 19.94
C GLU A 453 -14.64 -9.63 18.63
N GLY A 454 -13.76 -10.48 18.12
CA GLY A 454 -13.97 -11.22 16.86
C GLY A 454 -13.77 -10.39 15.60
N MET A 455 -13.19 -9.19 15.71
CA MET A 455 -12.79 -8.34 14.58
C MET A 455 -11.33 -8.58 14.20
N GLN A 456 -10.96 -8.23 12.98
CA GLN A 456 -9.59 -8.37 12.49
C GLN A 456 -8.62 -7.41 13.22
N GLY A 457 -7.56 -7.97 13.78
CA GLY A 457 -6.55 -7.22 14.51
C GLY A 457 -5.56 -6.47 13.61
N ARG A 458 -5.28 -7.04 12.43
CA ARG A 458 -4.29 -6.62 11.43
C ARG A 458 -2.88 -6.47 12.00
N SER A 459 -2.50 -7.43 12.84
CA SER A 459 -1.17 -7.58 13.43
C SER A 459 -0.27 -8.46 12.55
N ALA A 460 1.04 -8.44 12.81
CA ALA A 460 1.98 -9.31 12.09
C ALA A 460 1.72 -10.80 12.35
N ALA A 461 1.24 -11.15 13.55
CA ALA A 461 0.85 -12.52 13.89
C ALA A 461 -0.35 -13.00 13.08
N GLU A 462 -1.40 -12.17 12.99
CA GLU A 462 -2.61 -12.49 12.22
C GLU A 462 -2.29 -12.57 10.72
N GLY A 463 -1.51 -11.64 10.18
CA GLY A 463 -1.16 -11.61 8.76
C GLY A 463 -0.37 -12.84 8.27
N GLU A 464 0.48 -13.45 9.10
CA GLU A 464 1.11 -14.73 8.74
C GLU A 464 0.11 -15.88 8.74
N MET A 465 -0.79 -15.95 9.73
CA MET A 465 -1.82 -16.99 9.75
C MET A 465 -2.75 -16.85 8.55
N GLU A 466 -3.11 -15.63 8.16
CA GLU A 466 -3.90 -15.33 6.95
C GLU A 466 -3.17 -15.78 5.67
N MET A 467 -1.85 -15.59 5.60
CA MET A 467 -1.04 -16.07 4.46
C MET A 467 -1.05 -17.59 4.35
N TYR A 468 -0.84 -18.32 5.45
CA TYR A 468 -0.91 -19.79 5.44
C TYR A 468 -2.31 -20.29 5.13
N GLU A 469 -3.33 -19.67 5.73
CA GLU A 469 -4.73 -20.03 5.54
C GLU A 469 -5.19 -19.77 4.10
N SER A 470 -4.67 -18.74 3.41
CA SER A 470 -4.94 -18.50 1.99
C SER A 470 -4.53 -19.69 1.11
N ALA A 471 -3.31 -20.22 1.31
CA ALA A 471 -2.85 -21.39 0.58
C ALA A 471 -3.67 -22.65 0.93
N ALA A 472 -3.88 -22.88 2.22
CA ALA A 472 -4.67 -24.00 2.73
C ALA A 472 -6.11 -23.99 2.20
N ARG A 473 -6.73 -22.80 2.13
CA ARG A 473 -8.08 -22.57 1.62
C ARG A 473 -8.19 -22.91 0.15
N GLN A 474 -7.24 -22.45 -0.66
CA GLN A 474 -7.22 -22.78 -2.08
C GLN A 474 -7.05 -24.28 -2.30
N MET A 475 -6.13 -24.95 -1.58
CA MET A 475 -5.99 -26.41 -1.65
C MET A 475 -7.28 -27.15 -1.26
N ARG A 476 -7.99 -26.71 -0.22
CA ARG A 476 -9.31 -27.27 0.14
C ARG A 476 -10.33 -27.08 -0.96
N ALA A 477 -10.36 -25.91 -1.61
CA ALA A 477 -11.27 -25.63 -2.72
C ALA A 477 -11.01 -26.56 -3.92
N LEU A 478 -9.78 -27.06 -4.10
CA LEU A 478 -9.45 -28.07 -5.10
C LEU A 478 -9.90 -29.49 -4.72
N GLY A 479 -10.24 -29.73 -3.46
CA GLY A 479 -10.59 -31.05 -2.93
C GLY A 479 -9.48 -31.75 -2.13
N CYS A 480 -8.38 -31.05 -1.79
CA CYS A 480 -7.37 -31.59 -0.88
C CYS A 480 -7.91 -31.68 0.56
N ALA A 481 -7.53 -32.74 1.28
CA ALA A 481 -7.86 -32.94 2.68
C ALA A 481 -6.88 -32.18 3.59
N VAL A 482 -7.01 -30.85 3.63
CA VAL A 482 -6.17 -29.97 4.45
C VAL A 482 -6.93 -29.55 5.70
N ALA A 483 -6.33 -29.70 6.88
CA ALA A 483 -6.95 -29.32 8.14
C ALA A 483 -7.34 -27.83 8.17
N LYS A 484 -8.46 -27.52 8.84
CA LYS A 484 -8.90 -26.14 9.08
C LYS A 484 -8.14 -25.54 10.27
N PRO A 485 -7.96 -24.22 10.31
CA PRO A 485 -7.35 -23.56 11.45
C PRO A 485 -8.19 -23.76 12.72
N VAL A 486 -7.51 -23.88 13.86
CA VAL A 486 -8.10 -24.01 15.18
C VAL A 486 -7.70 -22.83 16.07
N PRO A 487 -8.55 -22.39 17.01
CA PRO A 487 -8.15 -21.36 17.96
C PRO A 487 -6.98 -21.80 18.85
N VAL A 488 -5.95 -20.98 18.94
CA VAL A 488 -4.78 -21.16 19.80
C VAL A 488 -4.54 -19.87 20.59
N SER A 489 -4.37 -19.99 21.90
CA SER A 489 -3.94 -18.88 22.75
C SER A 489 -2.43 -18.92 22.95
N LEU A 490 -1.74 -17.85 22.54
CA LEU A 490 -0.31 -17.66 22.81
C LEU A 490 -0.14 -16.66 23.95
N ALA A 491 0.65 -17.02 24.97
CA ALA A 491 0.98 -16.11 26.06
C ALA A 491 2.06 -15.11 25.61
N THR A 492 1.68 -13.86 25.40
CA THR A 492 2.57 -12.79 24.93
C THR A 492 2.73 -11.70 25.99
N GLU A 493 3.59 -10.71 25.74
CA GLU A 493 3.74 -9.52 26.60
C GLU A 493 2.45 -8.70 26.76
N VAL A 494 1.52 -8.79 25.81
CA VAL A 494 0.20 -8.13 25.87
C VAL A 494 -0.90 -9.06 26.42
N GLY A 495 -0.52 -10.18 27.04
CA GLY A 495 -1.41 -11.22 27.54
C GLY A 495 -1.69 -12.31 26.50
N GLU A 496 -2.80 -13.04 26.67
CA GLU A 496 -3.18 -14.10 25.73
C GLU A 496 -3.65 -13.52 24.39
N LEU A 497 -2.90 -13.81 23.34
CA LEU A 497 -3.24 -13.52 21.95
C LEU A 497 -3.93 -14.74 21.34
N LYS A 498 -5.19 -14.61 20.93
CA LYS A 498 -5.97 -15.68 20.30
C LYS A 498 -5.77 -15.65 18.80
N LEU A 499 -5.23 -16.71 18.22
CA LEU A 499 -5.00 -16.83 16.78
C LEU A 499 -5.76 -18.04 16.22
N ALA A 500 -6.19 -17.95 14.97
CA ALA A 500 -6.66 -19.10 14.22
C ALA A 500 -5.46 -19.76 13.52
N VAL A 501 -4.95 -20.85 14.09
CA VAL A 501 -3.72 -21.50 13.62
C VAL A 501 -4.06 -22.77 12.84
N GLY A 502 -3.64 -22.83 11.59
CA GLY A 502 -3.74 -24.00 10.72
C GLY A 502 -2.36 -24.51 10.29
N PRO A 503 -2.32 -25.46 9.32
CA PRO A 503 -1.06 -25.90 8.73
C PRO A 503 -0.32 -24.72 8.07
N GLN A 504 1.01 -24.68 8.23
CA GLN A 504 1.86 -23.63 7.67
C GLN A 504 2.21 -23.98 6.22
N ILE A 505 1.32 -23.63 5.28
CA ILE A 505 1.50 -23.92 3.87
C ILE A 505 2.02 -22.66 3.14
N VAL A 506 3.17 -22.78 2.49
CA VAL A 506 3.78 -21.74 1.66
C VAL A 506 3.94 -22.26 0.25
N LEU A 507 3.12 -21.72 -0.66
CA LEU A 507 3.23 -21.96 -2.10
C LEU A 507 3.99 -20.78 -2.71
N ALA A 508 5.22 -21.01 -3.16
CA ALA A 508 6.03 -19.95 -3.73
C ALA A 508 5.42 -19.41 -5.04
N PRO A 509 5.68 -18.15 -5.42
CA PRO A 509 5.20 -17.60 -6.69
C PRO A 509 5.60 -18.41 -7.94
N SER A 510 6.71 -19.13 -7.87
CA SER A 510 7.20 -20.02 -8.93
C SER A 510 6.44 -21.34 -9.05
N PHE A 511 5.64 -21.73 -8.06
CA PHE A 511 4.87 -22.97 -8.05
C PHE A 511 3.59 -22.88 -8.88
N ALA A 512 2.83 -21.80 -8.71
CA ALA A 512 1.61 -21.55 -9.48
C ALA A 512 1.39 -20.05 -9.69
N VAL A 513 1.13 -19.65 -10.93
CA VAL A 513 0.92 -18.23 -11.28
C VAL A 513 -0.55 -17.81 -11.40
N SER A 514 -1.48 -18.76 -11.38
CA SER A 514 -2.93 -18.57 -11.48
C SER A 514 -3.70 -19.69 -10.77
N ALA A 515 -5.00 -19.51 -10.54
CA ALA A 515 -5.87 -20.55 -10.00
C ALA A 515 -5.95 -21.78 -10.94
N ALA A 516 -5.87 -21.56 -12.25
CA ALA A 516 -5.82 -22.63 -13.24
C ALA A 516 -4.50 -23.43 -13.19
N ASP A 517 -3.37 -22.74 -13.04
CA ASP A 517 -2.06 -23.38 -12.86
C ASP A 517 -2.02 -24.14 -11.53
N LEU A 518 -2.54 -23.55 -10.45
CA LEU A 518 -2.66 -24.21 -9.15
C LEU A 518 -3.47 -25.51 -9.25
N ARG A 519 -4.62 -25.49 -9.95
CA ARG A 519 -5.40 -26.70 -10.24
C ARG A 519 -4.59 -27.76 -10.98
N ALA A 520 -3.81 -27.36 -11.98
CA ALA A 520 -2.95 -28.28 -12.73
C ALA A 520 -1.83 -28.88 -11.86
N ARG A 521 -1.40 -28.20 -10.79
CA ARG A 521 -0.39 -28.72 -9.84
C ARG A 521 -0.91 -29.82 -8.93
N PHE A 522 -2.23 -29.96 -8.79
CA PHE A 522 -2.88 -31.00 -7.97
C PHE A 522 -3.79 -31.87 -8.84
N PRO A 523 -3.26 -32.79 -9.67
CA PRO A 523 -4.07 -33.60 -10.59
C PRO A 523 -4.94 -34.66 -9.88
N SER A 524 -4.70 -34.94 -8.60
CA SER A 524 -5.48 -35.89 -7.79
C SER A 524 -5.63 -35.35 -6.38
N PRO A 525 -6.36 -34.22 -6.19
CA PRO A 525 -6.36 -33.46 -4.95
C PRO A 525 -6.90 -34.28 -3.76
N ALA A 526 -7.84 -35.19 -3.99
CA ALA A 526 -8.35 -36.10 -2.97
C ALA A 526 -7.29 -37.05 -2.37
N SER A 527 -6.15 -37.22 -3.04
CA SER A 527 -5.00 -38.02 -2.57
C SER A 527 -3.96 -37.18 -1.80
N VAL A 528 -4.28 -35.91 -1.50
CA VAL A 528 -3.41 -34.99 -0.76
C VAL A 528 -4.03 -34.69 0.60
N THR A 529 -3.35 -35.09 1.67
CA THR A 529 -3.74 -34.86 3.06
C THR A 529 -2.66 -34.06 3.79
N VAL A 530 -3.05 -32.99 4.47
CA VAL A 530 -2.16 -32.15 5.27
C VAL A 530 -2.78 -31.95 6.66
N SER A 531 -2.12 -32.47 7.70
CA SER A 531 -2.59 -32.39 9.09
C SER A 531 -2.48 -30.95 9.65
N ALA A 532 -3.15 -30.67 10.77
CA ALA A 532 -3.18 -29.33 11.36
C ALA A 532 -1.82 -28.81 11.86
N ARG A 533 -0.90 -29.73 12.19
CA ARG A 533 0.45 -29.40 12.69
C ARG A 533 1.51 -29.34 11.59
N SER A 534 1.09 -29.54 10.34
CA SER A 534 2.02 -29.70 9.24
C SER A 534 2.54 -28.38 8.70
N THR A 535 3.73 -28.45 8.11
CA THR A 535 4.35 -27.37 7.36
C THR A 535 4.69 -27.87 5.97
N LEU A 536 4.25 -27.14 4.95
CA LEU A 536 4.49 -27.49 3.55
C LEU A 536 5.04 -26.29 2.82
N VAL A 537 6.27 -26.39 2.32
CA VAL A 537 6.86 -25.39 1.42
C VAL A 537 7.03 -26.02 0.05
N VAL A 538 6.46 -25.40 -0.99
CA VAL A 538 6.61 -25.87 -2.38
C VAL A 538 7.07 -24.73 -3.27
N GLU A 539 8.15 -24.97 -4.02
CA GLU A 539 8.78 -23.97 -4.87
C GLU A 539 9.25 -24.57 -6.21
N GLY A 540 9.03 -23.83 -7.30
CA GLY A 540 9.42 -24.23 -8.65
C GLY A 540 8.41 -25.16 -9.33
N ASP A 541 8.84 -25.83 -10.40
CA ASP A 541 8.00 -26.74 -11.19
C ASP A 541 7.76 -28.06 -10.45
N VAL A 542 6.77 -28.04 -9.55
CA VAL A 542 6.35 -29.19 -8.75
C VAL A 542 4.91 -29.58 -9.13
N VAL A 543 4.62 -30.88 -9.17
CA VAL A 543 3.27 -31.44 -9.32
C VAL A 543 3.01 -32.40 -8.16
N VAL A 544 1.93 -32.19 -7.42
CA VAL A 544 1.56 -32.98 -6.24
C VAL A 544 0.41 -33.92 -6.60
N LYS A 545 0.74 -35.16 -7.00
CA LYS A 545 -0.26 -36.18 -7.30
C LYS A 545 -0.84 -36.81 -6.03
N SER A 546 0.02 -37.18 -5.08
CA SER A 546 -0.42 -37.77 -3.81
C SER A 546 0.59 -37.51 -2.71
N LEU A 547 0.10 -37.09 -1.55
CA LEU A 547 0.90 -36.69 -0.39
C LEU A 547 0.11 -36.94 0.89
N ASN A 548 0.72 -37.59 1.88
CA ASN A 548 0.22 -37.63 3.25
C ASN A 548 1.23 -36.95 4.17
N LEU A 549 0.90 -35.76 4.68
CA LEU A 549 1.81 -34.93 5.45
C LEU A 549 1.30 -34.71 6.88
N ASP A 550 2.03 -35.27 7.85
CA ASP A 550 1.90 -35.02 9.29
C ASP A 550 3.25 -34.63 9.91
N GLY A 551 3.70 -33.40 9.62
CA GLY A 551 5.04 -32.91 9.94
C GLY A 551 5.46 -31.81 8.98
N ALA A 552 6.76 -31.58 8.82
CA ALA A 552 7.31 -30.54 7.95
C ALA A 552 8.00 -31.12 6.70
N LEU A 553 7.64 -30.58 5.54
CA LEU A 553 8.19 -30.92 4.23
C LEU A 553 8.46 -29.66 3.42
N THR A 554 9.68 -29.55 2.88
CA THR A 554 10.06 -28.54 1.89
C THR A 554 10.47 -29.23 0.59
N VAL A 555 9.83 -28.87 -0.53
CA VAL A 555 10.18 -29.35 -1.87
C VAL A 555 10.50 -28.17 -2.77
N LYS A 556 11.72 -28.16 -3.32
CA LYS A 556 12.18 -27.09 -4.22
C LYS A 556 12.71 -27.68 -5.53
N ALA A 557 12.19 -27.20 -6.65
CA ALA A 557 12.69 -27.49 -7.98
C ALA A 557 13.43 -26.25 -8.53
N ALA A 558 14.73 -26.38 -8.79
CA ALA A 558 15.50 -25.32 -9.43
C ALA A 558 15.03 -25.08 -10.89
N PRO A 559 15.36 -23.95 -11.51
CA PRO A 559 15.03 -23.71 -12.91
C PRO A 559 15.45 -24.86 -13.83
N GLY A 560 14.49 -25.42 -14.57
CA GLY A 560 14.70 -26.56 -15.49
C GLY A 560 14.53 -27.94 -14.85
N ALA A 561 14.50 -28.05 -13.52
CA ALA A 561 14.11 -29.27 -12.82
C ALA A 561 12.58 -29.34 -12.71
N ARG A 562 12.01 -30.55 -12.80
CA ARG A 562 10.60 -30.83 -12.54
C ARG A 562 10.47 -31.90 -11.47
N VAL A 563 9.59 -31.71 -10.50
CA VAL A 563 9.40 -32.68 -9.40
C VAL A 563 7.95 -33.14 -9.35
N VAL A 564 7.74 -34.45 -9.36
CA VAL A 564 6.43 -35.06 -9.19
C VAL A 564 6.39 -35.73 -7.82
N ILE A 565 5.55 -35.25 -6.91
CA ILE A 565 5.28 -35.90 -5.63
C ILE A 565 4.20 -36.96 -5.85
N ASP A 566 4.55 -38.23 -5.70
CA ASP A 566 3.66 -39.36 -5.98
C ASP A 566 3.90 -40.49 -4.96
N GLY A 567 2.93 -40.70 -4.07
CA GLY A 567 2.94 -41.74 -3.04
C GLY A 567 3.75 -41.36 -1.80
N LEU A 568 4.03 -40.06 -1.59
CA LEU A 568 4.89 -39.58 -0.51
C LEU A 568 4.14 -39.55 0.83
N THR A 569 4.70 -40.20 1.86
CA THR A 569 4.26 -40.03 3.25
C THR A 569 5.36 -39.41 4.10
N VAL A 570 5.04 -38.31 4.79
CA VAL A 570 5.98 -37.63 5.69
C VAL A 570 5.36 -37.52 7.07
N SER A 571 6.01 -38.13 8.06
CA SER A 571 5.66 -38.04 9.47
C SER A 571 6.93 -37.71 10.26
N ASN A 572 6.98 -36.52 10.86
CA ASN A 572 8.15 -36.05 11.60
C ASN A 572 7.78 -35.04 12.70
N ALA A 573 8.75 -34.61 13.51
CA ALA A 573 8.48 -33.71 14.62
C ALA A 573 7.97 -32.32 14.20
N GLY A 574 8.18 -31.88 12.95
CA GLY A 574 7.65 -30.65 12.39
C GLY A 574 8.19 -29.38 13.08
N GLN A 575 7.37 -28.33 13.10
CA GLN A 575 7.65 -27.07 13.80
C GLN A 575 6.47 -26.63 14.67
N THR A 576 6.74 -25.79 15.65
CA THR A 576 5.76 -25.26 16.59
C THR A 576 5.98 -23.77 16.83
N PHE A 577 4.89 -23.05 17.12
CA PHE A 577 4.97 -21.66 17.59
C PHE A 577 5.21 -21.65 19.10
N LYS A 578 6.35 -21.10 19.50
CA LYS A 578 6.69 -20.87 20.91
C LYS A 578 6.46 -19.39 21.22
N PRO A 579 5.59 -19.04 22.18
CA PRO A 579 5.42 -17.65 22.59
C PRO A 579 6.73 -17.07 23.11
N ILE A 580 6.92 -15.76 22.94
CA ILE A 580 8.08 -15.04 23.48
C ILE A 580 7.78 -14.66 24.93
N PRO A 581 8.51 -15.17 25.94
CA PRO A 581 8.34 -14.77 27.33
C PRO A 581 8.65 -13.28 27.52
N ALA A 582 7.94 -12.61 28.43
CA ALA A 582 8.09 -11.17 28.66
C ALA A 582 9.54 -10.76 29.00
N GLU A 583 10.27 -11.63 29.70
CA GLU A 583 11.66 -11.46 30.06
C GLU A 583 12.66 -11.63 28.89
N GLU A 584 12.24 -12.24 27.78
CA GLU A 584 13.06 -12.48 26.58
C GLU A 584 12.74 -11.51 25.44
N VAL A 585 11.68 -10.71 25.54
CA VAL A 585 11.19 -9.80 24.48
C VAL A 585 12.29 -8.89 23.93
N GLU A 586 13.08 -8.26 24.80
CA GLU A 586 14.14 -7.32 24.39
C GLU A 586 15.36 -8.00 23.75
N ALA A 587 15.49 -9.33 23.88
CA ALA A 587 16.56 -10.11 23.25
C ALA A 587 16.21 -10.58 21.83
N VAL A 588 14.95 -10.46 21.42
CA VAL A 588 14.44 -10.93 20.13
C VAL A 588 14.39 -9.78 19.13
N PRO A 589 14.77 -9.98 17.84
CA PRO A 589 14.66 -8.94 16.83
C PRO A 589 13.23 -8.37 16.73
N GLU A 590 13.11 -7.08 16.49
CA GLU A 590 11.81 -6.40 16.45
C GLU A 590 10.82 -7.05 15.46
N SER A 591 11.31 -7.49 14.30
CA SER A 591 10.52 -8.17 13.27
C SER A 591 9.85 -9.46 13.75
N ILE A 592 10.39 -10.08 14.81
CA ILE A 592 9.84 -11.27 15.46
C ILE A 592 9.05 -10.88 16.71
N ARG A 593 9.52 -9.89 17.49
CA ARG A 593 8.80 -9.35 18.66
C ARG A 593 7.37 -8.95 18.31
N ILE A 594 7.16 -8.24 17.21
CA ILE A 594 5.82 -7.77 16.79
C ILE A 594 4.82 -8.90 16.46
N ARG A 595 5.29 -10.15 16.37
CA ARG A 595 4.49 -11.36 16.13
C ARG A 595 4.18 -12.12 17.43
N GLY A 596 4.90 -11.86 18.52
CA GLY A 596 4.66 -12.47 19.83
C GLY A 596 5.07 -13.94 19.95
N PHE A 597 5.67 -14.53 18.92
CA PHE A 597 6.16 -15.91 18.93
C PHE A 597 7.41 -16.10 18.08
N VAL A 598 8.20 -17.13 18.42
CA VAL A 598 9.27 -17.70 17.60
C VAL A 598 8.82 -19.05 17.04
N VAL A 599 9.37 -19.45 15.89
CA VAL A 599 9.15 -20.79 15.34
C VAL A 599 10.27 -21.72 15.82
N GLU A 600 9.90 -22.76 16.54
CA GLU A 600 10.80 -23.86 16.91
C GLU A 600 10.72 -24.96 15.85
N ARG A 601 11.83 -25.19 15.13
CA ARG A 601 11.92 -26.17 14.04
C ARG A 601 12.55 -27.46 14.57
N ALA A 602 11.72 -28.42 14.99
CA ALA A 602 12.19 -29.67 15.57
C ALA A 602 12.72 -30.64 14.51
N GLU A 603 12.00 -30.81 13.40
CA GLU A 603 12.41 -31.69 12.30
C GLU A 603 11.75 -31.25 10.98
N MET A 604 12.48 -31.32 9.86
CA MET A 604 11.96 -31.00 8.53
C MET A 604 12.62 -31.88 7.47
N ARG A 605 11.81 -32.51 6.60
CA ARG A 605 12.31 -33.19 5.39
C ARG A 605 12.49 -32.13 4.31
N GLU A 606 13.73 -31.90 3.86
CA GLU A 606 14.04 -31.01 2.75
C GLU A 606 14.44 -31.82 1.51
N ALA A 607 13.78 -31.53 0.38
CA ALA A 607 14.08 -32.14 -0.92
C ALA A 607 14.31 -31.03 -1.94
N VAL A 608 15.57 -30.82 -2.32
CA VAL A 608 16.00 -29.79 -3.28
C VAL A 608 16.55 -30.47 -4.52
N PHE A 609 15.94 -30.19 -5.67
CA PHE A 609 16.29 -30.80 -6.95
C PHE A 609 16.90 -29.74 -7.87
N VAL A 610 18.18 -29.93 -8.22
CA VAL A 610 18.94 -28.96 -9.03
C VAL A 610 19.20 -29.43 -10.46
N ASP A 611 19.12 -30.74 -10.71
CA ASP A 611 19.34 -31.31 -12.04
C ASP A 611 18.14 -31.03 -12.94
N ALA A 612 18.41 -30.49 -14.13
CA ALA A 612 17.41 -30.11 -15.12
C ALA A 612 16.77 -31.35 -15.82
N CYS A 613 16.09 -32.16 -15.03
CA CYS A 613 15.35 -33.35 -15.45
C CYS A 613 14.10 -33.52 -14.58
N GLU A 614 13.29 -34.53 -14.91
CA GLU A 614 12.13 -34.89 -14.10
C GLU A 614 12.54 -35.84 -12.96
N HIS A 615 12.12 -35.51 -11.74
CA HIS A 615 12.31 -36.27 -10.53
C HIS A 615 10.97 -36.73 -9.98
N VAL A 616 10.94 -37.93 -9.39
CA VAL A 616 9.78 -38.43 -8.66
C VAL A 616 10.16 -38.50 -7.20
N LEU A 617 9.44 -37.77 -6.35
CA LEU A 617 9.57 -37.86 -4.90
C LEU A 617 8.46 -38.77 -4.39
N SER A 618 8.84 -40.00 -4.04
CA SER A 618 7.99 -41.04 -3.46
C SER A 618 8.57 -41.50 -2.11
N GLU A 619 7.90 -42.46 -1.47
CA GLU A 619 8.18 -43.04 -0.14
C GLU A 619 7.70 -42.19 1.04
#